data_AF-A0A934AVP0-F1
#
_entry.id   AF-A0A934AVP0-F1
#
_cell.length_a   1.000
_cell.length_b   1.000
_cell.length_c   1.000
_cell.angle_alpha   90.00
_cell.angle_beta   90.00
_cell.angle_gamma   90.00
#
_symmetry.space_group_name_H-M   'P 1'
#
loop_
_entity.id
_entity.type
_entity.pdbx_description
1 polymer ?
#
loop_
_entity_poly.entity_id
_entity_poly.type
_entity_poly.pdbx_seq_one_letter_code
_entity_poly.pdbx_strand_id
1 'polypeptide(L)'
;MSEEPRRAGLLLRTAAKILDLILIAAVIELIPRAGFFAGLAYLLLGDGLFDGRSLGKKLIRLRVVSMDAMKPCTFRESLLRNSTLGLGYILWLVPWIGWIVLPAIAAFEFILILGNRESRRLGDEIAGTTVIES
;
A
#
# COMPACT_ATOMS: atom_id res chain seq x y z
N MET A 1 -43.06 -18.17 33.48
CA MET A 1 -41.95 -18.63 34.34
C MET A 1 -40.68 -17.98 33.81
N SER A 2 -40.28 -16.87 34.42
CA SER A 2 -39.00 -16.22 34.13
C SER A 2 -37.89 -17.12 34.67
N GLU A 3 -37.06 -17.70 33.80
CA GLU A 3 -35.85 -18.37 34.25
C GLU A 3 -34.96 -17.35 34.96
N GLU A 4 -34.72 -17.55 36.26
CA GLU A 4 -33.78 -16.71 37.00
C GLU A 4 -32.37 -16.91 36.42
N PRO A 5 -31.64 -15.82 36.09
CA PRO A 5 -30.33 -15.93 35.47
C PRO A 5 -29.33 -16.60 36.44
N ARG A 6 -28.94 -17.83 36.12
CA ARG A 6 -27.99 -18.63 36.90
C ARG A 6 -26.57 -18.05 36.76
N ARG A 7 -25.89 -17.76 37.88
CA ARG A 7 -24.51 -17.25 37.85
C ARG A 7 -23.57 -18.27 37.19
N ALA A 8 -22.90 -17.86 36.12
CA ALA A 8 -21.86 -18.66 35.49
C ALA A 8 -20.70 -18.93 36.46
N GLY A 9 -20.25 -20.19 36.49
CA GLY A 9 -19.10 -20.60 37.30
C GLY A 9 -17.81 -19.92 36.86
N LEU A 10 -16.84 -19.81 37.79
CA LEU A 10 -15.54 -19.17 37.54
C LEU A 10 -14.83 -19.76 36.32
N LEU A 11 -14.89 -21.07 36.12
CA LEU A 11 -14.27 -21.77 35.00
C LEU A 11 -14.81 -21.29 33.64
N LEU A 12 -16.13 -21.11 33.51
CA LEU A 12 -16.75 -20.67 32.26
C LEU A 12 -16.38 -19.21 31.94
N ARG A 13 -16.30 -18.35 32.98
CA ARG A 13 -15.86 -16.96 32.84
C ARG A 13 -14.41 -16.85 32.41
N THR A 14 -13.52 -17.66 33.00
CA THR A 14 -12.11 -17.71 32.61
C THR A 14 -11.94 -18.26 31.21
N ALA A 15 -12.66 -19.32 30.84
CA ALA A 15 -12.63 -19.87 29.48
C ALA A 15 -13.08 -18.85 28.43
N ALA A 16 -14.16 -18.11 28.70
CA ALA A 16 -14.61 -17.02 27.82
C ALA A 16 -13.53 -15.94 27.65
N LYS A 17 -12.87 -15.53 28.74
CA LYS A 17 -11.76 -14.56 28.68
C LYS A 17 -10.55 -15.06 27.89
N ILE A 18 -10.25 -16.35 27.97
CA ILE A 18 -9.18 -16.96 27.16
C ILE A 18 -9.55 -16.95 25.68
N LEU A 19 -10.79 -17.28 25.33
CA LEU A 19 -11.27 -17.22 23.94
C LEU A 19 -11.22 -15.79 23.39
N ASP A 20 -11.67 -14.80 24.17
CA ASP A 20 -11.57 -13.39 23.80
C ASP A 20 -10.10 -12.99 23.55
N LEU A 21 -9.18 -13.43 24.43
CA LEU A 21 -7.75 -13.14 24.28
C LEU A 21 -7.15 -13.79 23.04
N ILE A 22 -7.53 -15.03 22.71
CA ILE A 22 -7.11 -15.72 21.49
C ILE A 22 -7.60 -14.97 20.26
N LEU A 23 -8.85 -14.50 20.26
CA LEU A 23 -9.42 -13.74 19.16
C LEU A 23 -8.67 -12.41 18.96
N ILE A 24 -8.36 -11.70 20.06
CA ILE A 24 -7.57 -10.47 20.01
C ILE A 24 -6.16 -10.76 19.47
N ALA A 25 -5.50 -11.82 19.94
CA ALA A 25 -4.17 -12.20 19.45
C ALA A 25 -4.18 -12.53 17.95
N ALA A 26 -5.20 -13.25 17.48
CA ALA A 26 -5.36 -13.56 16.06
C ALA A 26 -5.54 -12.29 15.21
N VAL A 27 -6.33 -11.33 15.69
CA VAL A 27 -6.54 -10.03 15.02
C VAL A 27 -5.23 -9.23 14.97
N ILE A 28 -4.49 -9.15 16.07
CA ILE A 28 -3.20 -8.45 16.16
C ILE A 28 -2.17 -9.04 15.19
N GLU A 29 -2.20 -10.36 14.96
CA GLU A 29 -1.23 -11.00 14.06
C GLU A 29 -1.65 -10.90 12.59
N LEU A 30 -2.95 -11.07 12.29
CA LEU A 30 -3.44 -11.18 10.92
C LEU A 30 -3.59 -9.82 10.25
N ILE A 31 -4.13 -8.81 10.95
CA ILE A 31 -4.42 -7.50 10.34
C ILE A 31 -3.14 -6.81 9.83
N PRO A 32 -2.04 -6.71 10.60
CA PRO A 32 -0.82 -6.05 10.12
C PRO A 32 -0.20 -6.78 8.92
N ARG A 33 -0.17 -8.11 8.94
CA ARG A 33 0.35 -8.92 7.82
C ARG A 33 -0.49 -8.74 6.56
N ALA A 34 -1.82 -8.86 6.68
CA ALA A 34 -2.72 -8.65 5.55
C ALA A 34 -2.65 -7.20 5.04
N GLY A 35 -2.61 -6.23 5.95
CA GLY A 35 -2.48 -4.81 5.64
C GLY A 35 -1.19 -4.49 4.88
N PHE A 36 -0.07 -5.11 5.25
CA PHE A 36 1.20 -4.96 4.55
C PHE A 36 1.11 -5.42 3.08
N PHE A 37 0.63 -6.64 2.84
CA PHE A 37 0.52 -7.16 1.47
C PHE A 37 -0.53 -6.41 0.64
N ALA A 38 -1.65 -6.02 1.25
CA ALA A 38 -2.66 -5.19 0.59
C ALA A 38 -2.09 -3.81 0.22
N GLY A 39 -1.30 -3.19 1.11
CA GLY A 39 -0.60 -1.95 0.87
C GLY A 39 0.41 -2.06 -0.27
N LEU A 40 1.22 -3.12 -0.28
CA LEU A 40 2.18 -3.38 -1.35
C LEU A 40 1.48 -3.60 -2.70
N ALA A 41 0.41 -4.39 -2.73
CA ALA A 41 -0.37 -4.63 -3.95
C ALA A 41 -0.97 -3.32 -4.48
N TYR A 42 -1.53 -2.48 -3.61
CA TYR A 42 -2.07 -1.18 -3.99
C TYR A 42 -0.98 -0.21 -4.46
N LEU A 43 0.17 -0.17 -3.79
CA LEU A 43 1.31 0.65 -4.20
C LEU A 43 1.79 0.29 -5.62
N LEU A 44 1.89 -1.01 -5.92
CA LEU A 44 2.38 -1.50 -7.21
C LEU A 44 1.36 -1.39 -8.33
N LEU A 45 0.10 -1.72 -8.06
CA LEU A 45 -0.94 -1.87 -9.09
C LEU A 45 -1.92 -0.70 -9.14
N GLY A 46 -1.89 0.20 -8.16
CA GLY A 46 -2.91 1.23 -7.96
C GLY A 46 -3.05 2.19 -9.13
N ASP A 47 -1.96 2.48 -9.85
CA ASP A 47 -2.00 3.34 -11.03
C ASP A 47 -2.48 2.64 -12.30
N GLY A 48 -2.59 1.30 -12.29
CA GLY A 48 -3.27 0.54 -13.34
C GLY A 48 -4.79 0.49 -13.16
N LEU A 49 -5.32 0.98 -12.04
CA LEU A 49 -6.76 1.08 -11.79
C LEU A 49 -7.37 2.30 -12.48
N PHE A 50 -8.71 2.37 -12.55
CA PHE A 50 -9.48 3.55 -12.98
C PHE A 50 -8.95 4.28 -14.23
N ASP A 51 -8.63 3.53 -15.30
CA ASP A 51 -8.04 4.05 -16.53
C ASP A 51 -6.73 4.81 -16.30
N GLY A 52 -5.76 4.16 -15.66
CA GLY A 52 -4.40 4.67 -15.49
C GLY A 52 -4.22 5.62 -14.30
N ARG A 53 -4.99 5.41 -13.21
CA ARG A 53 -5.05 6.30 -12.05
C ARG A 53 -5.25 5.54 -10.73
N SER A 54 -4.45 5.87 -9.74
CA SER A 54 -4.75 5.55 -8.33
C SER A 54 -5.88 6.43 -7.78
N LEU A 55 -6.48 6.03 -6.65
CA LEU A 55 -7.58 6.77 -6.02
C LEU A 55 -7.19 8.22 -5.69
N GLY A 56 -5.98 8.42 -5.16
CA GLY A 56 -5.46 9.76 -4.86
C GLY A 56 -5.41 10.62 -6.11
N LYS A 57 -4.82 10.11 -7.20
CA LYS A 57 -4.72 10.81 -8.49
C LYS A 57 -6.08 11.11 -9.09
N LYS A 58 -7.06 10.22 -8.91
CA LYS A 58 -8.44 10.44 -9.34
C LYS A 58 -9.08 11.65 -8.62
N LEU A 59 -8.85 11.80 -7.31
CA LEU A 59 -9.39 12.91 -6.53
C LEU A 59 -8.83 14.27 -6.98
N ILE A 60 -7.55 14.30 -7.36
CA ILE A 60 -6.85 15.50 -7.83
C ILE A 60 -6.82 15.65 -9.36
N ARG A 61 -7.60 14.84 -10.08
CA ARG A 61 -7.71 14.86 -11.56
C ARG A 61 -6.39 14.69 -12.32
N LEU A 62 -5.49 13.85 -11.82
CA LEU A 62 -4.27 13.45 -12.52
C LEU A 62 -4.45 12.10 -13.23
N ARG A 63 -3.82 11.95 -14.40
CA ARG A 63 -3.74 10.69 -15.16
C ARG A 63 -2.32 10.31 -15.48
N VAL A 64 -2.05 9.01 -15.45
CA VAL A 64 -0.80 8.42 -15.93
C VAL A 64 -1.02 7.89 -17.33
N VAL A 65 -0.18 8.31 -18.27
CA VAL A 65 -0.23 7.87 -19.66
C VAL A 65 1.13 7.35 -20.12
N SER A 66 1.12 6.39 -21.04
CA SER A 66 2.34 5.92 -21.71
C SER A 66 2.83 6.96 -22.71
N MET A 67 4.15 7.15 -22.80
CA MET A 67 4.76 8.14 -23.69
C MET A 67 4.58 7.76 -25.17
N ASP A 68 4.64 6.48 -25.49
CA ASP A 68 4.61 6.01 -26.88
C ASP A 68 3.22 6.12 -27.52
N ALA A 69 2.18 5.81 -26.76
CA ALA A 69 0.82 5.67 -27.29
C ALA A 69 -0.19 6.64 -26.69
N MET A 70 0.20 7.45 -25.70
CA MET A 70 -0.69 8.32 -24.91
C MET A 70 -1.90 7.55 -24.33
N LYS A 71 -1.71 6.27 -24.06
CA LYS A 71 -2.76 5.39 -23.54
C LYS A 71 -2.73 5.39 -22.00
N PRO A 72 -3.88 5.16 -21.35
CA PRO A 72 -3.93 4.96 -19.92
C PRO A 72 -2.93 3.89 -19.45
N CYS A 73 -2.30 4.15 -18.31
CA CYS A 73 -1.31 3.25 -17.73
C CYS A 73 -1.89 1.84 -17.48
N THR A 74 -1.17 0.82 -17.93
CA THR A 74 -1.53 -0.59 -17.71
C THR A 74 -0.99 -1.10 -16.36
N PHE A 75 -1.49 -2.24 -15.87
CA PHE A 75 -0.97 -2.85 -14.64
C PHE A 75 0.53 -3.16 -14.70
N ARG A 76 1.06 -3.52 -15.89
CA ARG A 76 2.50 -3.79 -16.07
C ARG A 76 3.34 -2.54 -15.93
N GLU A 77 2.90 -1.44 -16.54
CA GLU A 77 3.56 -0.14 -16.43
C GLU A 77 3.48 0.39 -15.00
N SER A 78 2.31 0.27 -14.34
CA SER A 78 2.15 0.64 -12.92
C SER A 78 3.13 -0.13 -12.03
N LEU A 79 3.26 -1.45 -12.24
CA LEU A 79 4.18 -2.29 -11.50
C LEU A 79 5.64 -1.86 -11.70
N LEU A 80 6.07 -1.66 -12.95
CA LEU A 80 7.43 -1.22 -13.27
C LEU A 80 7.74 0.14 -12.65
N ARG A 81 6.80 1.08 -12.77
CA ARG A 81 6.96 2.45 -12.31
C ARG A 81 6.99 2.58 -10.80
N ASN A 82 6.21 1.76 -10.11
CA ASN A 82 6.18 1.74 -8.65
C ASN A 82 7.14 0.70 -8.07
N SER A 83 7.90 -0.03 -8.89
CA SER A 83 8.81 -1.09 -8.43
C SER A 83 9.91 -0.57 -7.51
N THR A 84 10.45 0.63 -7.75
CA THR A 84 11.47 1.26 -6.90
C THR A 84 10.94 1.49 -5.49
N LEU A 85 9.75 2.10 -5.37
CA LEU A 85 9.09 2.31 -4.08
C LEU A 85 8.59 0.99 -3.47
N GLY A 86 8.12 0.06 -4.30
CA GLY A 86 7.72 -1.28 -3.87
C GLY A 86 8.86 -2.07 -3.26
N LEU A 87 10.05 -1.99 -3.84
CA LEU A 87 11.25 -2.59 -3.26
C LEU A 87 11.60 -1.95 -1.92
N GLY A 88 11.56 -0.62 -1.83
CA GLY A 88 11.72 0.09 -0.56
C GLY A 88 10.69 -0.34 0.49
N TYR A 89 9.43 -0.53 0.07
CA TYR A 89 8.34 -0.97 0.94
C TYR A 89 8.55 -2.40 1.44
N ILE A 90 9.05 -3.31 0.60
CA ILE A 90 9.40 -4.68 1.01
C ILE A 90 10.52 -4.66 2.05
N LEU A 91 11.53 -3.81 1.84
CA LEU A 91 12.66 -3.66 2.75
C LEU A 91 12.24 -3.12 4.12
N TRP A 92 11.08 -2.47 4.26
CA TRP A 92 10.53 -2.01 5.54
C TRP A 92 10.43 -3.11 6.60
N LEU A 93 10.29 -4.37 6.18
CA LEU A 93 10.29 -5.54 7.08
C LEU A 93 11.63 -5.77 7.80
N VAL A 94 12.72 -5.21 7.27
CA VAL A 94 14.06 -5.31 7.86
C VAL A 94 14.34 -4.03 8.65
N PRO A 95 14.35 -4.07 10.00
CA PRO A 95 14.61 -2.89 10.82
C PRO A 95 15.95 -2.24 10.46
N TRP A 96 16.06 -0.93 10.70
CA TRP A 96 17.22 -0.09 10.35
C TRP A 96 17.43 0.09 8.84
N ILE A 97 17.53 -1.00 8.08
CA ILE A 97 17.74 -0.95 6.64
C ILE A 97 16.51 -0.37 5.95
N GLY A 98 15.34 -0.99 6.11
CA GLY A 98 14.11 -0.54 5.48
C GLY A 98 13.69 0.86 5.88
N TRP A 99 13.86 1.18 7.16
CA TRP A 99 13.49 2.47 7.74
C TRP A 99 14.32 3.63 7.20
N ILE A 100 15.55 3.37 6.74
CA ILE A 100 16.41 4.37 6.11
C ILE A 100 16.22 4.34 4.59
N VAL A 101 16.19 3.14 4.00
CA VAL A 101 16.16 2.95 2.53
C VAL A 101 14.87 3.47 1.92
N LEU A 102 13.69 3.16 2.49
CA LEU A 102 12.42 3.62 1.94
C LEU A 102 12.32 5.16 1.87
N PRO A 103 12.55 5.92 2.96
CA PRO A 103 12.53 7.37 2.88
C PRO A 103 13.67 7.93 2.02
N ALA A 104 14.84 7.28 1.98
CA ALA A 104 15.92 7.69 1.08
C ALA A 104 15.53 7.56 -0.40
N ILE A 105 14.92 6.43 -0.80
CA ILE A 105 14.40 6.23 -2.16
C ILE A 105 13.30 7.27 -2.46
N ALA A 106 12.36 7.49 -1.54
CA ALA A 106 11.29 8.46 -1.74
C ALA A 106 11.82 9.89 -1.89
N ALA A 107 12.78 10.29 -1.06
CA ALA A 107 13.44 11.60 -1.15
C ALA A 107 14.23 11.72 -2.46
N PHE A 108 14.93 10.68 -2.88
CA PHE A 108 15.66 10.66 -4.13
C PHE A 108 14.73 10.80 -5.35
N GLU A 109 13.65 10.01 -5.42
CA GLU A 109 12.65 10.15 -6.50
C GLU A 109 12.04 11.55 -6.51
N PHE A 110 11.77 12.14 -5.34
CA PHE A 110 11.25 13.50 -5.24
C PHE A 110 12.24 14.55 -5.74
N ILE A 111 13.53 14.43 -5.41
CA ILE A 111 14.59 15.32 -5.93
C ILE A 111 14.68 15.22 -7.46
N LEU A 112 14.57 14.01 -8.02
CA LEU A 112 14.57 13.82 -9.48
C LEU A 112 13.39 14.51 -10.15
N ILE A 113 12.20 14.45 -9.56
CA ILE A 113 11.02 15.16 -10.06
C ILE A 113 11.29 16.68 -10.10
N LEU A 114 11.91 17.24 -9.05
CA LEU A 114 12.22 18.67 -8.99
C LEU A 114 13.30 19.09 -10.01
N GLY A 115 14.27 18.21 -10.27
CA GLY A 115 15.37 18.48 -11.21
C GLY A 115 15.02 18.24 -12.68
N ASN A 116 13.95 17.48 -12.95
CA ASN A 116 13.54 17.13 -14.30
C ASN A 116 12.53 18.14 -14.86
N ARG A 117 12.77 18.66 -16.07
CA ARG A 117 11.86 19.59 -16.77
C ARG A 117 10.46 19.01 -17.01
N GLU A 118 10.37 17.70 -17.12
CA GLU A 118 9.11 16.98 -17.33
C GLU A 118 8.52 16.44 -16.01
N SER A 119 9.12 16.79 -14.86
CA SER A 119 8.68 16.34 -13.52
C SER A 119 8.51 14.82 -13.38
N ARG A 120 9.39 14.07 -14.05
CA ARG A 120 9.42 12.60 -14.02
C ARG A 120 10.35 12.09 -12.92
N ARG A 121 9.90 11.07 -12.19
CA ARG A 121 10.78 10.28 -11.30
C ARG A 121 11.41 9.10 -12.04
N LEU A 122 12.40 8.48 -11.40
CA LEU A 122 13.11 7.29 -11.90
C LEU A 122 12.16 6.17 -12.35
N GLY A 123 11.11 5.88 -11.56
CA GLY A 123 10.10 4.91 -11.95
C GLY A 123 9.38 5.26 -13.26
N ASP A 124 9.06 6.54 -13.48
CA ASP A 124 8.36 7.00 -14.70
C ASP A 124 9.26 6.85 -15.93
N GLU A 125 10.55 7.09 -15.78
CA GLU A 125 11.57 6.92 -16.81
C GLU A 125 11.75 5.45 -17.19
N ILE A 126 11.81 4.54 -16.21
CA ILE A 126 11.89 3.08 -16.44
C ILE A 126 10.64 2.57 -17.16
N ALA A 127 9.47 3.07 -16.78
CA ALA A 127 8.20 2.60 -17.33
C ALA A 127 7.80 3.30 -18.65
N GLY A 128 8.54 4.34 -19.07
CA GLY A 128 8.17 5.14 -20.24
C GLY A 128 6.80 5.82 -20.09
N THR A 129 6.51 6.34 -18.90
CA THR A 129 5.21 6.96 -18.59
C THR A 129 5.37 8.42 -18.15
N THR A 130 4.29 9.18 -18.23
CA THR A 130 4.23 10.55 -17.70
C THR A 130 2.89 10.81 -17.01
N VAL A 131 2.84 11.87 -16.21
CA VAL A 131 1.64 12.29 -15.49
C VAL A 131 1.11 13.58 -16.12
N ILE A 132 -0.16 13.58 -16.48
CA ILE A 132 -0.86 14.71 -17.09
C ILE A 132 -2.08 15.10 -16.26
N GLU A 133 -2.45 16.38 -16.31
CA GLU A 133 -3.74 16.85 -15.81
C GLU A 133 -4.88 16.36 -16.71
N SER A 134 -6.08 16.24 -16.17
CA SER A 134 -7.25 15.68 -16.85
C SER A 134 -8.51 16.51 -16.72
#